data_AF-A0A382EUZ2-F1
#
_entry.id   AF-A0A382EUZ2-F1
#
_cell.length_a   1.000
_cell.length_b   1.000
_cell.length_c   1.000
_cell.angle_alpha   90.00
_cell.angle_beta   90.00
_cell.angle_gamma   90.00
#
_symmetry.space_group_name_H-M   'P 1'
#
loop_
_entity.id
_entity.type
_entity.pdbx_description
1 polymer ?
#
loop_
_entity_poly.entity_id
_entity_poly.type
_entity_poly.pdbx_seq_one_letter_code
_entity_poly.pdbx_strand_id
1 'polypeptide(L)'
;MIRINQPGLKSFVFYVFSFIFLTLFIYLGIPFFFDYKNNQSDLEKKIFENFDLNLSFTSKVKYNIFPSPRLNLKNVEILSFSESSKNIGSVKKVILKIPFKRLVSLKKLDFDSIELIDAVINIKTSEINNFKNYLNNRAHEKPIQLTKSKINLLDKTKLLFNIDIKKLRISGKSLFNKLDLKGRIFDTKIEINYQNKNFNKNSEKNVEIWLPEIGLNSKLSINPDKKNNETIYGRVSVSFPSNQIYLDYILRNKIFYISNSRLTNNYFKGKLFGDLILFPFSI
;
A
#
# COMPACT_ATOMS: atom_id res chain seq x y z
N MET A 1 -35.55 -19.70 -30.83
CA MET A 1 -35.05 -20.82 -30.01
C MET A 1 -34.33 -21.81 -30.94
N ILE A 2 -33.01 -21.70 -31.10
CA ILE A 2 -32.25 -22.50 -32.08
C ILE A 2 -32.01 -23.88 -31.49
N ARG A 3 -32.60 -24.93 -32.07
CA ARG A 3 -32.37 -26.34 -31.67
C ARG A 3 -31.00 -26.79 -32.15
N ILE A 4 -30.02 -26.78 -31.24
CA ILE A 4 -28.66 -27.30 -31.45
C ILE A 4 -28.70 -28.83 -31.32
N ASN A 5 -29.16 -29.54 -32.35
CA ASN A 5 -29.19 -31.02 -32.32
C ASN A 5 -28.73 -31.69 -33.63
N GLN A 6 -27.84 -31.05 -34.39
CA GLN A 6 -27.10 -31.70 -35.47
C GLN A 6 -25.81 -32.36 -34.93
N PRO A 7 -25.56 -33.66 -35.18
CA PRO A 7 -24.46 -34.41 -34.58
C PRO A 7 -23.06 -33.89 -34.99
N GLY A 8 -22.89 -33.38 -36.22
CA GLY A 8 -21.63 -32.79 -36.66
C GLY A 8 -21.30 -31.45 -36.00
N LEU A 9 -22.32 -30.66 -35.64
CA LEU A 9 -22.14 -29.34 -35.03
C LEU A 9 -21.67 -29.44 -33.57
N LYS A 10 -22.12 -30.46 -32.82
CA LYS A 10 -21.63 -30.73 -31.46
C LYS A 10 -20.13 -31.05 -31.44
N SER A 11 -19.67 -31.91 -32.35
CA SER A 11 -18.26 -32.26 -32.48
C SER A 11 -17.41 -31.07 -32.93
N PHE A 12 -17.88 -30.29 -33.91
CA PHE A 12 -17.20 -29.07 -34.35
C PHE A 12 -17.01 -28.07 -33.20
N VAL A 13 -18.08 -27.80 -32.45
CA VAL A 13 -18.04 -26.92 -31.28
C VAL A 13 -17.03 -27.44 -30.24
N PHE A 14 -17.03 -28.74 -29.96
CA PHE A 14 -16.07 -29.35 -29.05
C PHE A 14 -14.60 -29.18 -29.50
N TYR A 15 -14.31 -29.36 -30.80
CA TYR A 15 -12.96 -29.14 -31.34
C TYR A 15 -12.51 -27.68 -31.24
N VAL A 16 -13.39 -26.73 -31.56
CA VAL A 16 -13.10 -25.29 -31.44
C VAL A 16 -12.81 -24.93 -29.99
N PHE A 17 -13.64 -25.39 -29.04
CA PHE A 17 -13.38 -25.16 -27.62
C PHE A 17 -12.05 -25.80 -27.17
N SER A 18 -11.79 -27.04 -27.56
CA SER A 18 -10.53 -27.73 -27.23
C SER A 18 -9.31 -26.97 -27.76
N PHE A 19 -9.38 -26.46 -28.99
CA PHE A 19 -8.30 -25.65 -29.57
C PHE A 19 -8.09 -24.33 -28.82
N ILE A 20 -9.17 -23.64 -28.43
CA ILE A 20 -9.10 -22.42 -27.62
C ILE A 20 -8.46 -22.71 -26.25
N PHE A 21 -8.86 -23.80 -25.59
CA PHE A 21 -8.26 -24.19 -24.31
C PHE A 21 -6.78 -24.57 -24.44
N LEU A 22 -6.41 -25.31 -25.48
CA LEU A 22 -5.03 -25.70 -25.74
C LEU A 22 -4.14 -24.47 -26.00
N THR A 23 -4.59 -23.56 -26.87
CA THR A 23 -3.84 -22.33 -27.19
C THR A 23 -3.70 -21.43 -25.96
N LEU A 24 -4.76 -21.30 -25.16
CA LEU A 24 -4.72 -20.56 -23.90
C LEU A 24 -3.75 -21.21 -22.90
N PHE A 25 -3.75 -22.54 -22.78
CA PHE A 25 -2.87 -23.26 -21.87
C PHE A 25 -1.39 -23.09 -22.27
N ILE A 26 -1.09 -23.21 -23.56
CA ILE A 26 0.26 -22.94 -24.10
C ILE A 26 0.68 -21.51 -23.79
N TYR A 27 -0.19 -20.54 -24.07
CA TYR A 27 0.08 -19.12 -23.82
C TYR A 27 0.38 -18.83 -22.35
N LEU A 28 -0.39 -19.41 -21.43
CA LEU A 28 -0.17 -19.29 -19.98
C LEU A 28 1.11 -20.00 -19.52
N GLY A 29 1.57 -21.02 -20.25
CA GLY A 29 2.79 -21.76 -19.99
C GLY A 29 4.07 -21.04 -20.42
N ILE A 30 4.00 -20.08 -21.35
CA ILE A 30 5.18 -19.36 -21.91
C ILE A 30 6.16 -18.88 -20.82
N PRO A 31 5.73 -18.18 -19.74
CA PRO A 31 6.66 -17.66 -18.74
C PRO A 31 7.41 -18.73 -17.96
N PHE A 32 6.94 -19.98 -17.97
CA PHE A 32 7.64 -21.09 -17.33
C PHE A 32 9.02 -21.34 -17.96
N PHE A 33 9.19 -20.99 -19.24
CA PHE A 33 10.41 -21.21 -20.00
C PHE A 33 11.36 -20.00 -19.99
N PHE A 34 11.04 -18.93 -19.26
CA PHE A 34 11.91 -17.77 -19.18
C PHE A 34 13.13 -18.02 -18.30
N ASP A 35 14.28 -17.53 -18.77
CA ASP A 35 15.51 -17.54 -17.99
C ASP A 35 15.57 -16.36 -17.02
N TYR A 36 14.91 -16.52 -15.88
CA TYR A 36 14.92 -15.50 -14.83
C TYR A 36 16.27 -15.36 -14.13
N LYS A 37 17.15 -16.37 -14.22
CA LYS A 37 18.45 -16.35 -13.53
C LYS A 37 19.41 -15.41 -14.25
N ASN A 38 19.52 -15.54 -15.57
CA ASN A 38 20.40 -14.69 -16.36
C ASN A 38 19.82 -13.28 -16.56
N ASN A 39 18.50 -13.11 -16.42
CA ASN A 39 17.82 -11.81 -16.54
C ASN A 39 17.37 -11.25 -15.18
N GLN A 40 18.12 -11.51 -14.11
CA GLN A 40 17.81 -11.02 -12.77
C GLN A 40 17.77 -9.48 -12.72
N SER A 41 18.80 -8.82 -13.26
CA SER A 41 18.90 -7.35 -13.29
C SER A 41 17.72 -6.70 -14.02
N ASP A 42 17.28 -7.31 -15.12
CA ASP A 42 16.13 -6.85 -15.90
C ASP A 42 14.83 -6.96 -15.09
N LEU A 43 14.71 -8.02 -14.28
CA LEU A 43 13.57 -8.22 -13.41
C LEU A 43 13.57 -7.24 -12.23
N GLU A 44 14.71 -7.00 -11.59
CA GLU A 44 14.87 -5.99 -10.53
C GLU A 44 14.52 -4.59 -11.05
N LYS A 45 15.04 -4.22 -12.21
CA LYS A 45 14.73 -2.94 -12.88
C LYS A 45 13.23 -2.80 -13.17
N LYS A 46 12.58 -3.86 -13.67
CA LYS A 46 11.12 -3.85 -13.90
C LYS A 46 10.30 -3.71 -12.63
N ILE A 47 10.75 -4.28 -11.51
CA ILE A 47 10.08 -4.11 -10.22
C ILE A 47 10.22 -2.65 -9.79
N PHE A 48 11.41 -2.06 -9.93
CA PHE A 48 11.63 -0.65 -9.63
C PHE A 48 10.76 0.27 -10.49
N GLU A 49 10.77 0.10 -11.81
CA GLU A 49 9.94 0.89 -12.74
C GLU A 49 8.43 0.82 -12.45
N ASN A 50 7.95 -0.27 -11.86
CA ASN A 50 6.53 -0.48 -11.57
C ASN A 50 6.08 -0.05 -10.18
N PHE A 51 6.97 -0.05 -9.20
CA PHE A 51 6.62 0.08 -7.79
C PHE A 51 7.53 1.04 -7.00
N ASP A 52 8.54 1.64 -7.64
CA ASP A 52 9.63 2.41 -7.01
C ASP A 52 10.30 1.64 -5.85
N LEU A 53 10.35 0.30 -5.95
CA LEU A 53 10.91 -0.58 -4.93
C LEU A 53 12.23 -1.16 -5.39
N ASN A 54 13.33 -0.77 -4.73
CA ASN A 54 14.63 -1.38 -4.92
C ASN A 54 14.70 -2.72 -4.18
N LEU A 55 14.56 -3.80 -4.92
CA LEU A 55 14.64 -5.17 -4.40
C LEU A 55 15.86 -5.87 -5.01
N SER A 56 16.62 -6.58 -4.17
CA SER A 56 17.69 -7.47 -4.63
C SER A 56 17.39 -8.90 -4.20
N PHE A 57 17.57 -9.87 -5.10
CA PHE A 57 17.31 -11.28 -4.76
C PHE A 57 18.31 -12.23 -5.42
N THR A 58 18.94 -13.10 -4.63
CA THR A 58 19.88 -14.10 -5.14
C THR A 58 19.23 -15.46 -5.40
N SER A 59 17.95 -15.61 -5.06
CA SER A 59 17.25 -16.88 -5.08
C SER A 59 16.48 -17.14 -6.38
N LYS A 60 16.11 -18.41 -6.60
CA LYS A 60 15.37 -18.83 -7.79
C LYS A 60 13.97 -18.21 -7.84
N VAL A 61 13.66 -17.54 -8.96
CA VAL A 61 12.33 -17.09 -9.34
C VAL A 61 11.49 -18.29 -9.78
N LYS A 62 10.27 -18.43 -9.24
CA LYS A 62 9.33 -19.48 -9.64
C LYS A 62 8.07 -18.89 -10.25
N TYR A 63 7.73 -19.30 -11.47
CA TYR A 63 6.45 -18.95 -12.09
C TYR A 63 5.32 -19.88 -11.65
N ASN A 64 4.12 -19.31 -11.46
CA ASN A 64 2.89 -20.03 -11.16
C ASN A 64 1.74 -19.44 -11.98
N ILE A 65 0.93 -20.30 -12.62
CA ILE A 65 -0.21 -19.88 -13.45
C ILE A 65 -1.44 -19.55 -12.60
N PHE A 66 -1.65 -20.25 -11.49
CA PHE A 66 -2.87 -20.15 -10.69
C PHE A 66 -2.71 -19.41 -9.36
N PRO A 67 -3.80 -18.78 -8.85
CA PRO A 67 -5.06 -18.47 -9.54
C PRO A 67 -4.94 -17.38 -10.63
N SER A 68 -3.77 -16.75 -10.73
CA SER A 68 -3.42 -15.82 -11.80
C SER A 68 -1.92 -15.92 -12.07
N PRO A 69 -1.46 -15.64 -13.31
CA PRO A 69 -0.04 -15.63 -13.65
C PRO A 69 0.77 -14.79 -12.65
N ARG A 70 1.82 -15.37 -12.08
CA ARG A 70 2.63 -14.70 -11.05
C ARG A 70 4.05 -15.25 -10.96
N LEU A 71 4.95 -14.41 -10.49
CA LEU A 71 6.29 -14.81 -10.05
C LEU A 71 6.35 -14.83 -8.53
N ASN A 72 6.96 -15.89 -8.00
CA ASN A 72 7.28 -16.04 -6.59
C ASN A 72 8.80 -15.91 -6.43
N LEU A 73 9.25 -14.88 -5.73
CA LEU A 73 10.64 -14.71 -5.31
C LEU A 73 10.74 -15.12 -3.83
N LYS A 74 11.86 -15.69 -3.43
CA LYS A 74 12.14 -16.02 -2.03
C LYS A 74 13.33 -15.20 -1.53
N ASN A 75 13.38 -14.93 -0.23
CA ASN A 75 14.54 -14.30 0.44
C ASN A 75 15.06 -13.08 -0.35
N VAL A 76 14.22 -12.06 -0.44
CA VAL A 76 14.50 -10.81 -1.15
C VAL A 76 14.96 -9.77 -0.15
N GLU A 77 15.99 -9.02 -0.47
CA GLU A 77 16.43 -7.87 0.31
C GLU A 77 15.73 -6.61 -0.18
N ILE A 78 15.28 -5.77 0.76
CA ILE A 78 14.77 -4.44 0.48
C ILE A 78 15.95 -3.49 0.62
N LEU A 79 16.32 -2.86 -0.48
CA LEU A 79 17.33 -1.82 -0.50
C LEU A 79 16.68 -0.47 -0.18
N SER A 80 17.50 0.56 0.01
CA SER A 80 17.03 1.85 0.48
C SER A 80 15.91 2.43 -0.41
N PHE A 81 15.07 3.28 0.16
CA PHE A 81 14.05 4.03 -0.58
C PHE A 81 14.63 5.12 -1.50
N SER A 82 15.96 5.25 -1.55
CA SER A 82 16.73 6.05 -2.51
C SER A 82 17.59 5.14 -3.38
N GLU A 83 18.33 5.70 -4.34
CA GLU A 83 19.23 4.94 -5.23
C GLU A 83 20.42 4.27 -4.49
N SER A 84 20.55 4.44 -3.16
CA SER A 84 21.60 3.77 -2.39
C SER A 84 21.35 2.26 -2.25
N SER A 85 22.41 1.46 -2.36
CA SER A 85 22.41 0.00 -2.23
C SER A 85 22.32 -0.51 -0.78
N LYS A 86 22.00 0.37 0.17
CA LYS A 86 21.97 0.00 1.59
C LYS A 86 20.73 -0.86 1.89
N ASN A 87 20.96 -2.05 2.42
CA ASN A 87 19.88 -2.92 2.89
C ASN A 87 19.15 -2.27 4.08
N ILE A 88 17.82 -2.16 3.94
CA ILE A 88 16.90 -1.65 4.97
C ILE A 88 15.90 -2.72 5.44
N GLY A 89 15.93 -3.92 4.88
CA GLY A 89 15.00 -4.97 5.24
C GLY A 89 15.13 -6.24 4.42
N SER A 90 14.32 -7.23 4.80
CA SER A 90 14.27 -8.52 4.13
C SER A 90 12.84 -9.00 4.01
N VAL A 91 12.53 -9.73 2.93
CA VAL A 91 11.23 -10.33 2.65
C VAL A 91 11.41 -11.81 2.38
N LYS A 92 10.71 -12.65 3.13
CA LYS A 92 10.80 -14.10 2.93
C LYS A 92 10.21 -14.53 1.58
N LYS A 93 9.11 -13.90 1.18
CA LYS A 93 8.43 -14.22 -0.08
C LYS A 93 7.82 -12.98 -0.73
N VAL A 94 8.11 -12.79 -2.01
CA VAL A 94 7.50 -11.76 -2.86
C VAL A 94 6.65 -12.44 -3.92
N ILE A 95 5.42 -11.95 -4.11
CA ILE A 95 4.52 -12.38 -5.18
C ILE A 95 4.30 -11.20 -6.13
N LEU A 96 4.72 -11.35 -7.38
CA LEU A 96 4.50 -10.40 -8.45
C LEU A 96 3.41 -10.94 -9.37
N LYS A 97 2.23 -10.29 -9.40
CA LYS A 97 1.16 -10.71 -10.31
C LYS A 97 1.42 -10.15 -11.70
N ILE A 98 1.31 -10.98 -12.73
CA ILE A 98 1.53 -10.60 -14.12
C ILE A 98 0.15 -10.50 -14.80
N PRO A 99 -0.12 -9.43 -15.58
CA PRO A 99 -1.33 -9.36 -16.37
C PRO A 99 -1.34 -10.43 -17.45
N PHE A 100 -2.50 -11.05 -17.65
CA PHE A 100 -2.69 -12.09 -18.67
C PHE A 100 -2.18 -11.67 -20.05
N LYS A 101 -2.32 -10.39 -20.45
CA LYS A 101 -1.95 -9.89 -21.78
C LYS A 101 -0.43 -9.73 -22.01
N ARG A 102 0.41 -9.84 -20.97
CA ARG A 102 1.85 -9.48 -21.01
C ARG A 102 2.78 -10.67 -20.75
N LEU A 103 2.35 -11.89 -21.09
CA LEU A 103 3.09 -13.13 -20.82
C LEU A 103 4.06 -13.57 -21.94
N VAL A 104 4.09 -12.86 -23.08
CA VAL A 104 4.77 -13.31 -24.31
C VAL A 104 6.29 -13.31 -24.20
N SER A 105 6.89 -12.34 -23.51
CA SER A 105 8.34 -12.26 -23.35
C SER A 105 8.72 -11.54 -22.07
N LEU A 106 9.90 -11.85 -21.53
CA LEU A 106 10.45 -11.19 -20.33
C LEU A 106 10.56 -9.67 -20.54
N LYS A 107 10.98 -9.21 -21.73
CA LYS A 107 11.03 -7.78 -22.07
C LYS A 107 9.66 -7.09 -22.02
N LYS A 108 8.59 -7.77 -22.43
CA LYS A 108 7.21 -7.23 -22.39
C LYS A 108 6.50 -7.47 -21.05
N LEU A 109 7.15 -8.18 -20.13
CA LEU A 109 6.59 -8.53 -18.83
C LEU A 109 6.35 -7.26 -18.02
N ASP A 110 5.17 -7.20 -17.42
CA ASP A 110 4.72 -6.10 -16.60
C ASP A 110 4.03 -6.68 -15.35
N PHE A 111 3.73 -5.84 -14.36
CA PHE A 111 3.11 -6.30 -13.12
C PHE A 111 1.77 -5.61 -12.83
N ASP A 112 0.78 -6.37 -12.40
CA ASP A 112 -0.51 -5.83 -11.94
C ASP A 112 -0.47 -5.42 -10.47
N SER A 113 0.37 -6.08 -9.66
CA SER A 113 0.56 -5.78 -8.22
C SER A 113 1.75 -6.56 -7.65
N ILE A 114 2.25 -6.09 -6.51
CA ILE A 114 3.27 -6.77 -5.71
C ILE A 114 2.74 -7.05 -4.30
N GLU A 115 3.04 -8.24 -3.77
CA GLU A 115 2.75 -8.64 -2.40
C GLU A 115 4.04 -9.11 -1.70
N LEU A 116 4.42 -8.43 -0.62
CA LEU A 116 5.56 -8.74 0.24
C LEU A 116 5.06 -9.47 1.49
N ILE A 117 5.44 -10.73 1.65
CA ILE A 117 4.99 -11.61 2.73
C ILE A 117 6.12 -11.84 3.72
N ASP A 118 5.81 -11.70 5.01
CA ASP A 118 6.77 -11.80 6.13
C ASP A 118 7.98 -10.86 5.94
N ALA A 119 7.70 -9.60 5.56
CA ALA A 119 8.73 -8.59 5.43
C ALA A 119 9.13 -8.03 6.79
N VAL A 120 10.42 -7.78 7.00
CA VAL A 120 10.95 -7.01 8.13
C VAL A 120 11.64 -5.78 7.56
N ILE A 121 11.08 -4.60 7.84
CA ILE A 121 11.56 -3.32 7.31
C ILE A 121 12.07 -2.47 8.47
N ASN A 122 13.30 -2.01 8.37
CA ASN A 122 13.99 -1.20 9.38
C ASN A 122 14.23 0.21 8.82
N ILE A 123 13.37 1.14 9.20
CA ILE A 123 13.46 2.55 8.79
C ILE A 123 14.29 3.28 9.84
N LYS A 124 15.47 3.78 9.44
CA LYS A 124 16.28 4.63 10.32
C LYS A 124 15.72 6.06 10.33
N THR A 125 15.90 6.79 11.41
CA THR A 125 15.56 8.23 11.52
C THR A 125 16.12 9.05 10.37
N SER A 126 17.35 8.75 9.92
CA SER A 126 17.99 9.36 8.74
C SER A 126 17.26 9.10 7.42
N GLU A 127 16.49 8.02 7.31
CA GLU A 127 15.78 7.59 6.09
C GLU A 127 14.30 8.03 6.07
N ILE A 128 13.81 8.70 7.13
CA ILE A 128 12.39 9.10 7.23
C ILE A 128 11.99 9.98 6.03
N ASN A 129 12.85 10.89 5.61
CA ASN A 129 12.57 11.76 4.45
C ASN A 129 12.49 10.96 3.15
N ASN A 130 13.38 9.98 2.95
CA ASN A 130 13.35 9.11 1.78
C ASN A 130 12.07 8.25 1.77
N PHE A 131 11.70 7.68 2.91
CA PHE A 131 10.46 6.92 3.05
C PHE A 131 9.21 7.79 2.80
N LYS A 132 9.20 9.01 3.32
CA LYS A 132 8.13 9.99 3.05
C LYS A 132 8.02 10.31 1.57
N ASN A 133 9.15 10.50 0.89
CA ASN A 133 9.16 10.77 -0.55
C ASN A 133 8.64 9.57 -1.35
N TYR A 134 9.05 8.35 -0.98
CA TYR A 134 8.53 7.11 -1.56
C TYR A 134 6.99 7.01 -1.44
N LEU A 135 6.42 7.30 -0.26
CA LEU A 135 4.97 7.26 -0.06
C LEU A 135 4.22 8.38 -0.81
N ASN A 136 4.85 9.54 -1.03
CA ASN A 136 4.25 10.68 -1.72
C ASN A 136 4.34 10.58 -3.25
N ASN A 137 5.28 9.79 -3.77
CA ASN A 137 5.43 9.63 -5.22
C ASN A 137 4.17 9.00 -5.83
N ARG A 138 3.73 9.57 -6.94
CA ARG A 138 2.47 9.20 -7.62
C ARG A 138 2.55 7.88 -8.38
N ALA A 139 3.66 7.14 -8.26
CA ALA A 139 3.92 5.89 -8.98
C ALA A 139 3.08 4.70 -8.48
N HIS A 140 2.37 4.82 -7.35
CA HIS A 140 1.55 3.74 -6.79
C HIS A 140 0.23 3.47 -7.55
N GLU A 141 0.17 3.70 -8.87
CA GLU A 141 -0.97 3.26 -9.69
C GLU A 141 -1.21 1.74 -9.53
N LYS A 142 -0.12 1.01 -9.31
CA LYS A 142 -0.14 -0.43 -9.09
C LYS A 142 -0.19 -0.73 -7.58
N PRO A 143 -1.08 -1.62 -7.13
CA PRO A 143 -1.21 -1.95 -5.72
C PRO A 143 0.04 -2.62 -5.16
N ILE A 144 0.44 -2.17 -3.97
CA ILE A 144 1.49 -2.76 -3.15
C ILE A 144 0.82 -3.32 -1.89
N GLN A 145 1.14 -4.57 -1.53
CA GLN A 145 0.60 -5.23 -0.33
C GLN A 145 1.72 -5.75 0.54
N LEU A 146 1.64 -5.55 1.85
CA LEU A 146 2.48 -6.20 2.84
C LEU A 146 1.58 -7.08 3.72
N THR A 147 1.94 -8.34 3.94
CA THR A 147 1.18 -9.27 4.78
C THR A 147 2.09 -9.99 5.77
N LYS A 148 1.62 -10.10 7.02
CA LYS A 148 2.37 -10.71 8.15
C LYS A 148 3.77 -10.10 8.34
N SER A 149 3.89 -8.80 8.10
CA SER A 149 5.16 -8.09 8.08
C SER A 149 5.38 -7.28 9.36
N LYS A 150 6.57 -6.73 9.55
CA LYS A 150 6.94 -5.85 10.65
C LYS A 150 7.67 -4.63 10.11
N ILE A 151 7.31 -3.45 10.61
CA ILE A 151 8.05 -2.21 10.36
C ILE A 151 8.60 -1.70 11.68
N ASN A 152 9.90 -1.45 11.70
CA ASN A 152 10.63 -0.91 12.82
C ASN A 152 11.13 0.50 12.47
N LEU A 153 10.94 1.45 13.38
CA LEU A 153 11.59 2.75 13.35
C LEU A 153 12.78 2.72 14.31
N LEU A 154 13.97 2.98 13.78
CA LEU A 154 15.22 2.91 14.53
C LEU A 154 15.88 4.29 14.59
N ASP A 155 16.38 4.67 15.76
CA ASP A 155 17.38 5.72 15.87
C ASP A 155 18.76 5.08 15.98
N LYS A 156 19.55 5.18 14.90
CA LYS A 156 20.79 4.41 14.69
C LYS A 156 20.55 2.89 14.78
N THR A 157 20.65 2.31 15.98
CA THR A 157 20.40 0.90 16.32
C THR A 157 19.30 0.72 17.35
N LYS A 158 18.88 1.79 18.03
CA LYS A 158 17.86 1.75 19.08
C LYS A 158 16.48 1.71 18.46
N LEU A 159 15.66 0.73 18.86
CA LEU A 159 14.26 0.64 18.44
C LEU A 159 13.45 1.75 19.13
N LEU A 160 12.87 2.65 18.34
CA LEU A 160 11.95 3.68 18.84
C LEU A 160 10.51 3.19 18.81
N PHE A 161 10.14 2.53 17.71
CA PHE A 161 8.77 2.17 17.45
C PHE A 161 8.71 0.92 16.58
N ASN A 162 7.73 0.07 16.81
CA ASN A 162 7.43 -1.05 15.93
C ASN A 162 5.93 -1.14 15.67
N ILE A 163 5.60 -1.68 14.49
CA ILE A 163 4.25 -2.06 14.15
C ILE A 163 4.27 -3.42 13.48
N ASP A 164 3.51 -4.36 14.04
CA ASP A 164 3.29 -5.66 13.44
C ASP A 164 2.11 -5.56 12.47
N ILE A 165 2.39 -5.74 11.19
CA ILE A 165 1.42 -5.59 10.10
C ILE A 165 0.79 -6.95 9.82
N LYS A 166 -0.50 -7.07 10.12
CA LYS A 166 -1.31 -8.19 9.62
C LYS A 166 -1.51 -8.04 8.10
N LYS A 167 -1.91 -6.85 7.67
CA LYS A 167 -2.12 -6.51 6.26
C LYS A 167 -1.99 -5.00 6.06
N LEU A 168 -1.18 -4.57 5.11
CA LEU A 168 -1.12 -3.20 4.61
C LEU A 168 -1.35 -3.25 3.10
N ARG A 169 -2.27 -2.44 2.60
CA ARG A 169 -2.52 -2.26 1.16
C ARG A 169 -2.38 -0.80 0.82
N ILE A 170 -1.54 -0.51 -0.17
CA ILE A 170 -1.39 0.81 -0.77
C ILE A 170 -1.84 0.68 -2.22
N SER A 171 -2.71 1.57 -2.67
CA SER A 171 -3.13 1.61 -4.08
C SER A 171 -3.60 2.99 -4.49
N GLY A 172 -3.13 3.47 -5.63
CA GLY A 172 -3.71 4.58 -6.37
C GLY A 172 -4.52 4.06 -7.55
N LYS A 173 -5.83 4.30 -7.56
CA LYS A 173 -6.60 4.25 -8.82
C LYS A 173 -6.91 5.67 -9.24
N SER A 174 -7.15 5.88 -10.53
CA SER A 174 -7.43 7.19 -11.16
C SER A 174 -8.31 8.15 -10.34
N LEU A 175 -9.26 7.63 -9.54
CA LEU A 175 -10.17 8.40 -8.70
C LEU A 175 -9.71 8.60 -7.24
N PHE A 176 -8.96 7.66 -6.65
CA PHE A 176 -8.56 7.70 -5.24
C PHE A 176 -7.23 6.98 -4.97
N ASN A 177 -6.40 7.58 -4.11
CA ASN A 177 -5.35 6.87 -3.38
C ASN A 177 -5.93 6.33 -2.07
N LYS A 178 -5.67 5.06 -1.79
CA LYS A 178 -6.12 4.37 -0.58
C LYS A 178 -4.95 3.68 0.11
N LEU A 179 -4.93 3.78 1.43
CA LEU A 179 -4.07 2.99 2.30
C LEU A 179 -4.94 2.35 3.37
N ASP A 180 -4.91 1.02 3.43
CA ASP A 180 -5.62 0.23 4.43
C ASP A 180 -4.58 -0.57 5.23
N LEU A 181 -4.41 -0.23 6.51
CA LEU A 181 -3.50 -0.89 7.44
C LEU A 181 -4.31 -1.60 8.50
N LYS A 182 -3.97 -2.86 8.76
CA LYS A 182 -4.41 -3.65 9.91
C LYS A 182 -3.17 -4.25 10.57
N GLY A 183 -3.04 -4.06 11.87
CA GLY A 183 -1.85 -4.50 12.60
C GLY A 183 -2.00 -4.45 14.11
N ARG A 184 -0.86 -4.47 14.80
CA ARG A 184 -0.74 -4.27 16.24
C ARG A 184 0.35 -3.24 16.54
N ILE A 185 0.05 -2.39 17.51
CA ILE A 185 0.91 -1.35 18.05
C ILE A 185 0.82 -1.45 19.57
N PHE A 186 1.95 -1.53 20.28
CA PHE A 186 1.97 -1.77 21.74
C PHE A 186 1.04 -2.93 22.17
N ASP A 187 1.15 -4.06 21.47
CA ASP A 187 0.29 -5.24 21.62
C ASP A 187 -1.21 -5.00 21.45
N THR A 188 -1.64 -3.82 21.01
CA THR A 188 -3.03 -3.44 20.82
C THR A 188 -3.38 -3.48 19.32
N LYS A 189 -4.54 -4.04 18.96
CA LYS A 189 -5.00 -4.02 17.57
C LYS A 189 -5.23 -2.59 17.08
N ILE A 190 -4.78 -2.31 15.87
CA ILE A 190 -4.99 -1.03 15.18
C ILE A 190 -5.42 -1.24 13.73
N GLU A 191 -6.41 -0.46 13.31
CA GLU A 191 -6.79 -0.30 11.91
C GLU A 191 -6.63 1.17 11.50
N ILE A 192 -5.97 1.42 10.38
CA ILE A 192 -5.81 2.77 9.81
C ILE A 192 -6.29 2.72 8.37
N ASN A 193 -7.26 3.56 8.05
CA ASN A 193 -7.74 3.76 6.68
C ASN A 193 -7.44 5.18 6.26
N TYR A 194 -6.77 5.35 5.14
CA TYR A 194 -6.53 6.65 4.51
C TYR A 194 -7.08 6.64 3.10
N GLN A 195 -7.76 7.72 2.74
CA GLN A 195 -8.30 7.92 1.40
C GLN A 195 -8.06 9.35 0.95
N ASN A 196 -7.55 9.52 -0.27
CA ASN A 196 -7.36 10.80 -0.91
C ASN A 196 -8.01 10.79 -2.29
N LYS A 197 -8.87 11.76 -2.58
CA LYS A 197 -9.47 11.95 -3.91
C LYS A 197 -8.38 12.40 -4.89
N ASN A 198 -8.18 11.73 -6.02
CA ASN A 198 -7.06 12.03 -6.94
C ASN A 198 -7.35 13.12 -7.98
N PHE A 199 -8.50 13.79 -7.91
CA PHE A 199 -8.93 14.75 -8.94
C PHE A 199 -8.06 16.02 -9.06
N ASN A 200 -7.31 16.42 -8.02
CA ASN A 200 -6.43 17.60 -8.03
C ASN A 200 -5.39 17.54 -6.89
N LYS A 201 -4.30 18.33 -6.97
CA LYS A 201 -3.28 18.43 -5.89
C LYS A 201 -3.86 18.82 -4.51
N ASN A 202 -4.98 19.55 -4.50
CA ASN A 202 -5.60 20.11 -3.29
C ASN A 202 -6.94 19.44 -2.97
N SER A 203 -6.94 18.11 -2.97
CA SER A 203 -8.11 17.29 -2.70
C SER A 203 -8.26 16.93 -1.22
N GLU A 204 -9.51 16.70 -0.83
CA GLU A 204 -9.88 16.21 0.50
C GLU A 204 -9.26 14.84 0.77
N LYS A 205 -8.59 14.74 1.91
CA LYS A 205 -8.02 13.50 2.45
C LYS A 205 -8.72 13.14 3.74
N ASN A 206 -9.06 11.88 3.90
CA ASN A 206 -9.68 11.35 5.10
C ASN A 206 -8.78 10.28 5.71
N VAL A 207 -8.61 10.33 7.01
CA VAL A 207 -7.90 9.33 7.83
C VAL A 207 -8.87 8.84 8.90
N GLU A 208 -8.98 7.53 9.05
CA GLU A 208 -9.65 6.89 10.18
C GLU A 208 -8.64 6.00 10.90
N ILE A 209 -8.53 6.15 12.22
CA ILE A 209 -7.69 5.36 13.11
C ILE A 209 -8.59 4.72 14.15
N TRP A 210 -8.62 3.40 14.18
CA TRP A 210 -9.44 2.63 15.10
C TRP A 210 -8.56 1.69 15.94
N LEU A 211 -8.66 1.83 17.26
CA LEU A 211 -8.10 0.90 18.24
C LEU A 211 -9.28 0.21 18.95
N PRO A 212 -9.78 -0.93 18.41
CA PRO A 212 -11.00 -1.58 18.89
C PRO A 212 -10.93 -1.98 20.37
N GLU A 213 -9.76 -2.45 20.82
CA GLU A 213 -9.59 -3.02 22.17
C GLU A 213 -9.74 -1.97 23.29
N ILE A 214 -9.51 -0.69 22.97
CA ILE A 214 -9.72 0.44 23.90
C ILE A 214 -10.95 1.29 23.52
N GLY A 215 -11.70 0.90 22.49
CA GLY A 215 -12.87 1.64 22.00
C GLY A 215 -12.56 3.00 21.39
N LEU A 216 -11.31 3.29 21.00
CA LEU A 216 -10.91 4.55 20.39
C LEU A 216 -11.17 4.52 18.88
N ASN A 217 -11.96 5.47 18.37
CA ASN A 217 -12.09 5.74 16.94
C ASN A 217 -11.84 7.22 16.68
N SER A 218 -10.87 7.53 15.83
CA SER A 218 -10.51 8.89 15.42
C SER A 218 -10.66 9.05 13.92
N LYS A 219 -11.45 10.04 13.50
CA LYS A 219 -11.65 10.43 12.10
C LYS A 219 -11.10 11.83 11.89
N LEU A 220 -10.27 11.98 10.88
CA LEU A 220 -9.62 13.23 10.51
C LEU A 220 -9.89 13.52 9.03
N SER A 221 -10.43 14.71 8.73
CA SER A 221 -10.49 15.25 7.38
C SER A 221 -9.46 16.35 7.19
N ILE A 222 -8.81 16.36 6.03
CA ILE A 222 -7.72 17.26 5.68
C ILE A 222 -8.06 17.88 4.32
N ASN A 223 -8.34 19.17 4.33
CA ASN A 223 -8.79 19.96 3.20
C ASN A 223 -7.79 21.10 2.94
N PRO A 224 -6.75 20.85 2.11
CA PRO A 224 -5.82 21.90 1.72
C PRO A 224 -6.55 23.01 0.94
N ASP A 225 -6.21 24.27 1.23
CA ASP A 225 -6.79 25.40 0.51
C ASP A 225 -6.37 25.37 -0.97
N LYS A 226 -7.33 25.62 -1.87
CA LYS A 226 -7.09 25.67 -3.32
C LYS A 226 -6.24 26.87 -3.74
N LYS A 227 -6.28 27.98 -2.99
CA LYS A 227 -5.57 29.23 -3.32
C LYS A 227 -4.22 29.35 -2.61
N ASN A 228 -4.10 28.79 -1.39
CA ASN A 228 -2.88 28.86 -0.60
C ASN A 228 -2.49 27.49 -0.03
N ASN A 229 -1.50 26.84 -0.62
CA ASN A 229 -1.05 25.51 -0.19
C ASN A 229 -0.52 25.44 1.25
N GLU A 230 -0.24 26.58 1.89
CA GLU A 230 0.26 26.66 3.28
C GLU A 230 -0.85 26.58 4.32
N THR A 231 -2.12 26.73 3.92
CA THR A 231 -3.28 26.65 4.82
C THR A 231 -4.05 25.36 4.57
N ILE A 232 -4.30 24.62 5.65
CA ILE A 232 -5.06 23.38 5.61
C ILE A 232 -6.20 23.51 6.61
N TYR A 233 -7.42 23.33 6.12
CA TYR A 233 -8.60 23.23 6.96
C TYR A 233 -8.89 21.76 7.25
N GLY A 234 -9.56 21.47 8.36
CA GLY A 234 -9.99 20.11 8.60
C GLY A 234 -10.88 19.95 9.80
N ARG A 235 -11.32 18.72 10.00
CA ARG A 235 -12.14 18.32 11.14
C ARG A 235 -11.57 17.06 11.77
N VAL A 236 -11.57 17.04 13.09
CA VAL A 236 -11.25 15.86 13.90
C VAL A 236 -12.51 15.45 14.64
N SER A 237 -12.81 14.16 14.63
CA SER A 237 -13.80 13.53 15.49
C SER A 237 -13.13 12.36 16.19
N VAL A 238 -13.07 12.39 17.52
CA VAL A 238 -12.57 11.30 18.35
C VAL A 238 -13.70 10.79 19.22
N SER A 239 -13.93 9.49 19.17
CA SER A 239 -14.83 8.77 20.07
C SER A 239 -13.98 7.82 20.92
N PHE A 240 -14.12 7.92 22.23
CA PHE A 240 -13.42 7.06 23.20
C PHE A 240 -14.37 6.76 24.36
N PRO A 241 -14.83 5.50 24.48
CA PRO A 241 -16.07 5.13 25.16
C PRO A 241 -17.09 6.26 25.38
N SER A 242 -17.22 6.76 26.60
CA SER A 242 -18.18 7.82 26.97
C SER A 242 -17.75 9.23 26.56
N ASN A 243 -16.62 9.41 25.88
CA ASN A 243 -16.04 10.69 25.49
C ASN A 243 -16.17 10.88 23.98
N GLN A 244 -16.66 12.04 23.58
CA GLN A 244 -16.71 12.48 22.20
C GLN A 244 -16.05 13.86 22.09
N ILE A 245 -15.14 13.98 21.14
CA ILE A 245 -14.37 15.18 20.87
C ILE A 245 -14.56 15.52 19.40
N TYR A 246 -15.10 16.69 19.11
CA TYR A 246 -15.18 17.24 17.77
C TYR A 246 -14.38 18.53 17.72
N LEU A 247 -13.50 18.68 16.74
CA LEU A 247 -12.68 19.87 16.53
C LEU A 247 -12.75 20.25 15.05
N ASP A 248 -13.02 21.51 14.74
CA ASP A 248 -12.69 22.10 13.44
C ASP A 248 -11.37 22.85 13.62
N TYR A 249 -10.44 22.71 12.65
CA TYR A 249 -9.11 23.27 12.76
C TYR A 249 -8.63 23.97 11.48
N ILE A 250 -7.69 24.89 11.69
CA ILE A 250 -6.92 25.55 10.64
C ILE A 250 -5.44 25.35 10.96
N LEU A 251 -4.72 24.66 10.07
CA LEU A 251 -3.28 24.49 10.16
C LEU A 251 -2.62 25.50 9.22
N ARG A 252 -1.84 26.43 9.78
CA ARG A 252 -1.05 27.42 9.05
C ARG A 252 0.33 27.52 9.70
N ASN A 253 1.40 27.49 8.91
CA ASN A 253 2.78 27.62 9.41
C ASN A 253 3.12 26.66 10.57
N LYS A 254 2.60 25.42 10.52
CA LYS A 254 2.73 24.38 11.57
C LYS A 254 2.00 24.68 12.90
N ILE A 255 1.22 25.76 12.97
CA ILE A 255 0.35 26.08 14.10
C ILE A 255 -1.06 25.53 13.81
N PHE A 256 -1.58 24.74 14.73
CA PHE A 256 -2.91 24.14 14.65
C PHE A 256 -3.90 24.98 15.46
N TYR A 257 -4.62 25.87 14.80
CA TYR A 257 -5.66 26.69 15.43
C TYR A 257 -6.98 25.93 15.49
N ILE A 258 -7.54 25.80 16.69
CA ILE A 258 -8.84 25.17 16.92
C ILE A 258 -9.91 26.26 16.84
N SER A 259 -10.58 26.33 15.69
CA SER A 259 -11.58 27.35 15.40
C SER A 259 -12.91 27.06 16.11
N ASN A 260 -13.23 25.78 16.27
CA ASN A 260 -14.44 25.34 16.93
C ASN A 260 -14.24 23.96 17.54
N SER A 261 -14.93 23.70 18.65
CA SER A 261 -14.88 22.39 19.27
C SER A 261 -16.10 22.08 20.12
N ARG A 262 -16.27 20.78 20.36
CA ARG A 262 -17.24 20.23 21.28
C ARG A 262 -16.63 19.02 21.95
N LEU A 263 -16.49 19.11 23.27
CA LEU A 263 -16.06 18.04 24.16
C LEU A 263 -17.28 17.61 24.96
N THR A 264 -17.64 16.33 24.87
CA THR A 264 -18.77 15.80 25.65
C THR A 264 -18.41 14.46 26.25
N ASN A 265 -18.63 14.32 27.54
CA ASN A 265 -18.67 13.04 28.23
C ASN A 265 -19.80 13.01 29.27
N ASN A 266 -19.85 11.95 30.08
CA ASN A 266 -20.89 11.75 31.09
C ASN A 266 -20.87 12.81 32.22
N TYR A 267 -19.74 13.48 32.44
CA TYR A 267 -19.52 14.41 33.56
C TYR A 267 -19.35 15.86 33.11
N PHE A 268 -18.99 16.09 31.84
CA PHE A 268 -18.55 17.37 31.32
C PHE A 268 -19.02 17.57 29.88
N LYS A 269 -19.53 18.78 29.61
CA LYS A 269 -19.80 19.27 28.27
C LYS A 269 -19.14 20.64 28.15
N GLY A 270 -18.25 20.79 27.18
CA GLY A 270 -17.52 22.03 27.02
C GLY A 270 -16.92 22.21 25.65
N LYS A 271 -16.10 23.25 25.53
CA LYS A 271 -15.40 23.64 24.31
C LYS A 271 -13.95 23.97 24.67
N LEU A 272 -13.06 23.76 23.72
CA LEU A 272 -11.65 24.06 23.72
C LEU A 272 -11.33 24.97 22.52
N PHE A 273 -10.67 26.10 22.78
CA PHE A 273 -10.28 27.05 21.74
C PHE A 273 -8.83 27.45 21.96
N GLY A 274 -8.11 27.73 20.87
CA GLY A 274 -6.74 28.22 20.93
C GLY A 274 -5.81 27.53 19.94
N ASP A 275 -4.52 27.83 20.09
CA ASP A 275 -3.45 27.34 19.25
C ASP A 275 -2.76 26.13 19.89
N LEU A 276 -2.55 25.09 19.07
CA LEU A 276 -1.72 23.95 19.39
C LEU A 276 -0.46 23.98 18.52
N ILE A 277 0.70 24.05 19.17
CA ILE A 277 2.00 24.00 18.50
C ILE A 277 2.62 22.65 18.82
N LEU A 278 2.94 21.87 17.79
CA LEU A 278 3.50 20.54 17.93
C LEU A 278 4.99 20.56 17.57
N PHE A 279 5.82 20.08 18.50
CA PHE A 279 7.24 19.81 18.30
C PHE A 279 7.47 18.29 18.35
N PRO A 280 7.11 17.54 17.30
CA PRO A 280 7.06 16.08 17.35
C PRO A 280 8.44 15.42 17.51
N PHE A 281 9.52 16.16 17.26
CA PHE A 281 10.90 15.72 17.53
C PHE A 281 11.69 16.93 18.01
N SER A 282 12.06 16.95 19.30
CA SER A 282 13.12 17.82 19.80
C SER A 282 14.44 17.23 19.30
N ILE A 283 14.98 17.78 18.22
CA ILE A 283 16.40 17.65 17.86
C ILE A 283 17.02 19.00 18.14
#